data_AF-A0A7S3G5R5-F1
#
_entry.id   AF-A0A7S3G5R5-F1
#
_cell.length_a   1.000
_cell.length_b   1.000
_cell.length_c   1.000
_cell.angle_alpha   90.00
_cell.angle_beta   90.00
_cell.angle_gamma   90.00
#
_symmetry.space_group_name_H-M   'P 1'
#
loop_
_entity.id
_entity.type
_entity.pdbx_description
1 polymer ?
#
loop_
_entity_poly.entity_id
_entity_poly.type
_entity_poly.pdbx_seq_one_letter_code
_entity_poly.pdbx_strand_id
1 'polypeptide(L)'
;SGYYDASCSQQCPGGGNCNAHGSCSDGASGDGTCTCDAGYFDLSCSQQCPGGGTCSGHGTCFDGTLGNGTCSCDTGYYSSDCSQQCPGGGTCSGHGTCNDGTSGDGTCTCDSGYGQSDCSQQCPGGGTCSGHGSCSDGSSGDGTCSCNSGYYSSDCSQQCPGGGTCSGHGTCDEGSSGTGACTCTGGYSGTDCSSLSTLSFDSKVDFSTSQGRYGSATAMSSNGSVLVACGADAGGQNKGECTIYERSVANAYVQSQVLGDSTPTKDFRFGTSLDISSSGEVLVVGSQRADLEGHVSVFLRQANGQYAFSKHLYMSTGSAGVELARYGLQVSGDGQYVVAGAPSYDSGSTATGAVFHFRLSDSGSDEMQMLVASNKAANDFFGWNVAMSRDGEVLAVGAPGVHANDYGALYVYTRSASTEDFEGEVFLEASDKANGDKLGEGGIAISADGSVIAAGVIYRTASGQSQGGVVKVFEYSSSWSDAHTLTYTTPAASDHFGVALTMSADSLFIVACGPAINDGGTSNVGKCDAFQYGGSSYAKSGSTLVASPVSANDQYGSGVQAAAMSDDGVFFVVGAPDHASNNVGAIAIFNSV
;
A
#
# COMPACT_ATOMS: atom_id res chain seq x y z
N SER A 1 49.56 -69.52 -48.25
CA SER A 1 48.96 -68.67 -47.22
C SER A 1 47.99 -67.70 -47.89
N GLY A 2 46.93 -67.32 -47.19
CA GLY A 2 45.86 -66.44 -47.69
C GLY A 2 44.78 -67.11 -48.54
N TYR A 3 44.79 -68.45 -48.63
CA TYR A 3 43.76 -69.26 -49.29
C TYR A 3 43.35 -70.41 -48.38
N TYR A 4 42.07 -70.78 -48.40
CA TYR A 4 41.44 -71.78 -47.52
C TYR A 4 40.60 -72.78 -48.32
N ASP A 5 40.01 -73.78 -47.64
CA ASP A 5 39.38 -74.98 -48.19
C ASP A 5 40.35 -76.14 -48.52
N ALA A 6 39.83 -77.36 -48.66
CA ALA A 6 40.61 -78.59 -48.89
C ALA A 6 41.46 -78.57 -50.18
N SER A 7 41.15 -77.69 -51.11
CA SER A 7 41.85 -77.47 -52.38
C SER A 7 42.69 -76.17 -52.41
N CYS A 8 42.68 -75.39 -51.31
CA CYS A 8 43.23 -74.04 -51.23
C CYS A 8 42.78 -73.13 -52.39
N SER A 9 41.49 -73.21 -52.76
CA SER A 9 40.96 -72.53 -53.94
C SER A 9 40.27 -71.20 -53.64
N GLN A 10 39.74 -71.04 -52.42
CA GLN A 10 39.10 -69.80 -51.97
C GLN A 10 40.11 -68.87 -51.32
N GLN A 11 40.09 -67.58 -51.70
CA GLN A 11 40.97 -66.58 -51.11
C GLN A 11 40.32 -65.99 -49.85
N CYS A 12 41.13 -65.79 -48.80
CA CYS A 12 40.67 -65.10 -47.59
C CYS A 12 40.10 -63.71 -47.93
N PRO A 13 39.04 -63.23 -47.23
CA PRO A 13 38.48 -61.90 -47.43
C PRO A 13 39.56 -60.81 -47.37
N GLY A 14 39.58 -59.86 -48.31
CA GLY A 14 40.61 -58.81 -48.39
C GLY A 14 41.98 -59.26 -48.91
N GLY A 15 42.17 -60.57 -49.14
CA GLY A 15 43.41 -61.16 -49.65
C GLY A 15 44.51 -61.30 -48.59
N GLY A 16 45.24 -62.42 -48.65
CA GLY A 16 46.34 -62.68 -47.71
C GLY A 16 45.85 -62.76 -46.26
N ASN A 17 46.42 -61.91 -45.41
CA ASN A 17 46.09 -61.77 -44.00
C ASN A 17 45.05 -60.65 -43.79
N CYS A 18 43.86 -60.77 -44.39
CA CYS A 18 42.72 -59.87 -44.13
C CYS A 18 43.05 -58.37 -44.31
N ASN A 19 43.36 -57.94 -45.54
CA ASN A 19 43.84 -56.59 -45.88
C ASN A 19 45.14 -56.15 -45.18
N ALA A 20 45.94 -57.10 -44.66
CA ALA A 20 47.14 -56.84 -43.84
C ALA A 20 46.87 -56.17 -42.48
N HIS A 21 45.61 -56.25 -42.02
CA HIS A 21 45.13 -55.71 -40.75
C HIS A 21 44.42 -56.78 -39.91
N GLY A 22 44.86 -58.03 -40.06
CA GLY A 22 44.35 -59.16 -39.31
C GLY A 22 45.11 -60.44 -39.65
N SER A 23 44.56 -61.57 -39.23
CA SER A 23 45.06 -62.90 -39.55
C SER A 23 43.93 -63.78 -40.08
N CYS A 24 44.18 -64.53 -41.15
CA CYS A 24 43.18 -65.43 -41.73
C CYS A 24 43.36 -66.87 -41.24
N SER A 25 42.26 -67.55 -40.93
CA SER A 25 42.16 -69.00 -40.79
C SER A 25 42.32 -69.67 -42.17
N ASP A 26 43.57 -69.83 -42.62
CA ASP A 26 43.93 -70.30 -43.96
C ASP A 26 44.40 -71.78 -43.98
N GLY A 27 44.65 -72.32 -45.18
CA GLY A 27 45.09 -73.70 -45.39
C GLY A 27 43.96 -74.72 -45.55
N ALA A 28 44.33 -75.99 -45.76
CA ALA A 28 43.41 -77.06 -46.17
C ALA A 28 42.28 -77.37 -45.15
N SER A 29 42.48 -76.99 -43.89
CA SER A 29 41.52 -77.14 -42.78
C SER A 29 40.95 -75.81 -42.29
N GLY A 30 41.36 -74.68 -42.87
CA GLY A 30 40.88 -73.35 -42.53
C GLY A 30 39.50 -73.08 -43.13
N ASP A 31 38.73 -72.21 -42.48
CA ASP A 31 37.38 -71.81 -42.85
C ASP A 31 37.30 -70.43 -43.50
N GLY A 32 38.45 -69.74 -43.64
CA GLY A 32 38.53 -68.41 -44.25
C GLY A 32 38.12 -67.27 -43.32
N THR A 33 37.84 -67.56 -42.04
CA THR A 33 37.46 -66.55 -41.05
C THR A 33 38.66 -65.66 -40.70
N CYS A 34 38.45 -64.35 -40.75
CA CYS A 34 39.42 -63.35 -40.34
C CYS A 34 39.35 -63.06 -38.83
N THR A 35 40.50 -62.77 -38.23
CA THR A 35 40.61 -62.16 -36.90
C THR A 35 41.33 -60.83 -37.09
N CYS A 36 40.64 -59.71 -36.90
CA CYS A 36 41.22 -58.39 -37.14
C CYS A 36 42.20 -57.97 -36.06
N ASP A 37 43.20 -57.19 -36.46
CA ASP A 37 44.06 -56.45 -35.55
C ASP A 37 43.24 -55.34 -34.85
N ALA A 38 43.65 -54.97 -33.63
CA ALA A 38 42.91 -53.99 -32.83
C ALA A 38 42.70 -52.67 -33.59
N GLY A 39 41.47 -52.18 -33.60
CA GLY A 39 41.05 -50.98 -34.32
C GLY A 39 40.66 -51.16 -35.79
N TYR A 40 40.62 -52.40 -36.28
CA TYR A 40 40.08 -52.74 -37.61
C TYR A 40 38.85 -53.65 -37.49
N PHE A 41 37.88 -53.45 -38.36
CA PHE A 41 36.59 -54.16 -38.32
C PHE A 41 36.07 -54.50 -39.72
N ASP A 42 34.95 -55.22 -39.76
CA ASP A 42 34.37 -55.90 -40.93
C ASP A 42 34.95 -57.29 -41.21
N LEU A 43 34.28 -58.07 -42.08
CA LEU A 43 34.63 -59.46 -42.41
C LEU A 43 36.03 -59.64 -43.03
N SER A 44 36.64 -58.54 -43.49
CA SER A 44 37.93 -58.50 -44.16
C SER A 44 38.96 -57.61 -43.45
N CYS A 45 38.61 -57.01 -42.32
CA CYS A 45 39.41 -56.04 -41.58
C CYS A 45 39.83 -54.81 -42.42
N SER A 46 38.95 -54.36 -43.33
CA SER A 46 39.29 -53.26 -44.26
C SER A 46 39.02 -51.87 -43.71
N GLN A 47 38.08 -51.76 -42.75
CA GLN A 47 37.67 -50.49 -42.18
C GLN A 47 38.40 -50.25 -40.85
N GLN A 48 38.91 -49.03 -40.66
CA GLN A 48 39.53 -48.61 -39.42
C GLN A 48 38.53 -47.86 -38.55
N CYS A 49 38.58 -48.09 -37.24
CA CYS A 49 37.81 -47.34 -36.27
C CYS A 49 38.14 -45.83 -36.32
N PRO A 50 37.14 -44.95 -36.19
CA PRO A 50 37.36 -43.50 -36.06
C PRO A 50 38.32 -43.20 -34.89
N GLY A 51 39.37 -42.39 -35.13
CA GLY A 51 40.39 -42.10 -34.12
C GLY A 51 41.31 -43.29 -33.77
N GLY A 52 41.27 -44.39 -34.53
CA GLY A 52 42.06 -45.60 -34.29
C GLY A 52 41.44 -46.56 -33.27
N GLY A 53 42.19 -47.59 -32.86
CA GLY A 53 41.66 -48.69 -32.03
C GLY A 53 41.21 -48.30 -30.62
N THR A 54 41.54 -47.09 -30.17
CA THR A 54 41.14 -46.55 -28.87
C THR A 54 40.34 -45.25 -29.00
N CYS A 55 39.69 -45.00 -30.14
CA CYS A 55 38.84 -43.82 -30.36
C CYS A 55 39.51 -42.52 -29.90
N SER A 56 40.61 -42.16 -30.57
CA SER A 56 41.47 -41.01 -30.23
C SER A 56 42.18 -41.08 -28.87
N GLY A 57 42.14 -42.23 -28.20
CA GLY A 57 42.74 -42.45 -26.87
C GLY A 57 41.75 -42.29 -25.71
N HIS A 58 40.47 -42.06 -26.01
CA HIS A 58 39.42 -41.72 -25.04
C HIS A 58 38.15 -42.56 -25.25
N GLY A 59 38.31 -43.81 -25.66
CA GLY A 59 37.21 -44.74 -25.77
C GLY A 59 37.63 -46.12 -26.23
N THR A 60 36.62 -46.97 -26.43
CA THR A 60 36.78 -48.33 -26.93
C THR A 60 36.03 -48.49 -28.26
N CYS A 61 36.67 -49.09 -29.25
CA CYS A 61 36.01 -49.37 -30.52
C CYS A 61 35.36 -50.75 -30.52
N PHE A 62 34.16 -50.86 -31.09
CA PHE A 62 33.56 -52.16 -31.42
C PHE A 62 34.19 -52.70 -32.73
N ASP A 63 35.37 -53.28 -32.58
CA ASP A 63 36.23 -53.79 -33.66
C ASP A 63 36.09 -55.31 -33.90
N GLY A 64 36.91 -55.88 -34.79
CA GLY A 64 36.83 -57.30 -35.17
C GLY A 64 35.80 -57.60 -36.27
N THR A 65 35.69 -58.87 -36.64
CA THR A 65 34.87 -59.29 -37.80
C THR A 65 33.36 -59.22 -37.57
N LEU A 66 32.93 -59.14 -36.31
CA LEU A 66 31.55 -58.86 -35.91
C LEU A 66 31.35 -57.39 -35.49
N GLY A 67 32.43 -56.60 -35.46
CA GLY A 67 32.43 -55.19 -35.10
C GLY A 67 31.78 -54.32 -36.18
N ASN A 68 31.25 -53.17 -35.77
CA ASN A 68 30.64 -52.18 -36.67
C ASN A 68 31.40 -50.85 -36.70
N GLY A 69 32.55 -50.77 -36.01
CA GLY A 69 33.41 -49.59 -35.97
C GLY A 69 32.87 -48.44 -35.11
N THR A 70 31.81 -48.65 -34.34
CA THR A 70 31.26 -47.63 -33.44
C THR A 70 32.13 -47.50 -32.21
N CYS A 71 32.46 -46.25 -31.86
CA CYS A 71 33.16 -45.93 -30.63
C CYS A 71 32.21 -45.86 -29.42
N SER A 72 32.69 -46.32 -28.28
CA SER A 72 32.12 -46.06 -26.97
C SER A 72 33.09 -45.17 -26.21
N CYS A 73 32.78 -43.89 -26.11
CA CYS A 73 33.66 -42.90 -25.47
C CYS A 73 33.75 -43.12 -23.95
N ASP A 74 34.91 -42.79 -23.40
CA ASP A 74 35.10 -42.64 -21.96
C ASP A 74 34.30 -41.43 -21.46
N THR A 75 33.85 -41.47 -20.20
CA THR A 75 33.04 -40.41 -19.59
C THR A 75 33.70 -39.04 -19.72
N GLY A 76 32.95 -38.05 -20.22
CA GLY A 76 33.43 -36.69 -20.47
C GLY A 76 34.06 -36.44 -21.84
N TYR A 77 34.03 -37.43 -22.74
CA TYR A 77 34.43 -37.28 -24.14
C TYR A 77 33.26 -37.56 -25.09
N TYR A 78 33.16 -36.79 -26.16
CA TYR A 78 32.08 -36.86 -27.14
C TYR A 78 32.61 -36.74 -28.57
N SER A 79 31.71 -36.82 -29.55
CA SER A 79 31.95 -36.97 -31.00
C SER A 79 32.19 -38.40 -31.47
N SER A 80 32.09 -38.64 -32.79
CA SER A 80 32.17 -39.97 -33.40
C SER A 80 33.50 -40.70 -33.18
N ASP A 81 34.58 -39.98 -32.87
CA ASP A 81 35.91 -40.51 -32.59
C ASP A 81 36.40 -40.20 -31.17
N CYS A 82 35.52 -39.70 -30.29
CA CYS A 82 35.82 -39.33 -28.90
C CYS A 82 36.95 -38.29 -28.73
N SER A 83 37.24 -37.48 -29.76
CA SER A 83 38.32 -36.48 -29.71
C SER A 83 37.96 -35.19 -28.95
N GLN A 84 36.67 -34.93 -28.71
CA GLN A 84 36.20 -33.70 -28.06
C GLN A 84 35.93 -33.92 -26.58
N GLN A 85 36.37 -33.00 -25.74
CA GLN A 85 36.18 -33.06 -24.29
C GLN A 85 35.08 -32.11 -23.84
N CYS A 86 34.24 -32.57 -22.91
CA CYS A 86 33.24 -31.73 -22.26
C CYS A 86 33.88 -30.57 -21.47
N PRO A 87 33.30 -29.35 -21.49
CA PRO A 87 33.71 -28.27 -20.60
C PRO A 87 33.62 -28.69 -19.13
N GLY A 88 34.71 -28.53 -18.37
CA GLY A 88 34.75 -28.98 -16.96
C GLY A 88 34.78 -30.50 -16.78
N GLY A 89 34.97 -31.30 -17.85
CA GLY A 89 35.00 -32.76 -17.81
C GLY A 89 33.61 -33.41 -17.74
N GLY A 90 33.56 -34.72 -17.50
CA GLY A 90 32.30 -35.49 -17.52
C GLY A 90 31.27 -35.08 -16.46
N THR A 91 31.70 -34.37 -15.42
CA THR A 91 30.84 -33.86 -14.34
C THR A 91 30.67 -32.34 -14.39
N CYS A 92 31.06 -31.66 -15.48
CA CYS A 92 30.92 -30.20 -15.65
C CYS A 92 31.40 -29.44 -14.41
N SER A 93 32.71 -29.51 -14.12
CA SER A 93 33.36 -28.94 -12.93
C SER A 93 32.90 -29.52 -11.58
N GLY A 94 32.15 -30.62 -11.60
CA GLY A 94 31.62 -31.28 -10.40
C GLY A 94 30.19 -30.88 -10.06
N HIS A 95 29.55 -30.07 -10.91
CA HIS A 95 28.24 -29.44 -10.67
C HIS A 95 27.30 -29.59 -11.87
N GLY A 96 27.38 -30.71 -12.57
CA GLY A 96 26.46 -31.02 -13.65
C GLY A 96 26.75 -32.35 -14.33
N THR A 97 26.04 -32.58 -15.43
CA THR A 97 26.19 -33.76 -16.28
C THR A 97 26.42 -33.35 -17.73
N CYS A 98 27.43 -33.93 -18.37
CA CYS A 98 27.71 -33.67 -19.78
C CYS A 98 26.89 -34.60 -20.68
N ASN A 99 26.38 -34.08 -21.81
CA ASN A 99 25.90 -34.87 -22.93
C ASN A 99 27.10 -35.43 -23.72
N ASP A 100 27.68 -36.52 -23.21
CA ASP A 100 28.88 -37.18 -23.75
C ASP A 100 28.56 -38.38 -24.66
N GLY A 101 29.59 -39.09 -25.13
CA GLY A 101 29.43 -40.22 -26.05
C GLY A 101 29.37 -39.84 -27.52
N THR A 102 29.25 -40.84 -28.38
CA THR A 102 29.35 -40.66 -29.85
C THR A 102 28.18 -39.91 -30.48
N SER A 103 27.03 -39.85 -29.80
CA SER A 103 25.88 -39.03 -30.15
C SER A 103 25.75 -37.74 -29.35
N GLY A 104 26.63 -37.53 -28.35
CA GLY A 104 26.62 -36.34 -27.52
C GLY A 104 27.13 -35.10 -28.25
N ASP A 105 26.70 -33.92 -27.81
CA ASP A 105 27.11 -32.61 -28.35
C ASP A 105 28.02 -31.83 -27.40
N GLY A 106 28.40 -32.41 -26.25
CA GLY A 106 29.28 -31.79 -25.27
C GLY A 106 28.61 -30.72 -24.40
N THR A 107 27.29 -30.55 -24.50
CA THR A 107 26.56 -29.58 -23.66
C THR A 107 26.47 -30.06 -22.21
N CYS A 108 26.75 -29.15 -21.28
CA CYS A 108 26.59 -29.39 -19.85
C CYS A 108 25.18 -29.01 -19.39
N THR A 109 24.56 -29.92 -18.64
CA THR A 109 23.36 -29.65 -17.84
C THR A 109 23.81 -29.40 -16.41
N CYS A 110 23.79 -28.14 -15.99
CA CYS A 110 24.24 -27.75 -14.66
C CYS A 110 23.23 -28.10 -13.57
N ASP A 111 23.75 -28.42 -12.39
CA ASP A 111 22.98 -28.50 -11.15
C ASP A 111 22.40 -27.12 -10.82
N SER A 112 21.26 -27.10 -10.14
CA SER A 112 20.59 -25.83 -9.78
C SER A 112 21.51 -24.93 -8.96
N GLY A 113 21.58 -23.66 -9.34
CA GLY A 113 22.46 -22.68 -8.72
C GLY A 113 23.88 -22.59 -9.30
N TYR A 114 24.16 -23.29 -10.41
CA TYR A 114 25.44 -23.20 -11.12
C TYR A 114 25.23 -22.74 -12.57
N GLY A 115 26.02 -21.75 -13.00
CA GLY A 115 26.02 -21.18 -14.34
C GLY A 115 27.34 -21.38 -15.08
N GLN A 116 27.41 -20.82 -16.28
CA GLN A 116 28.44 -20.98 -17.31
C GLN A 116 28.45 -22.35 -18.00
N SER A 117 29.09 -22.40 -19.18
CA SER A 117 29.11 -23.60 -20.03
C SER A 117 29.76 -24.83 -19.39
N ASP A 118 30.55 -24.65 -18.33
CA ASP A 118 31.21 -25.72 -17.56
C ASP A 118 30.67 -25.86 -16.13
N CYS A 119 29.58 -25.16 -15.79
CA CYS A 119 28.95 -25.16 -14.46
C CYS A 119 29.89 -24.75 -13.31
N SER A 120 30.96 -23.99 -13.59
CA SER A 120 31.94 -23.59 -12.57
C SER A 120 31.48 -22.43 -11.68
N GLN A 121 30.52 -21.62 -12.14
CA GLN A 121 30.11 -20.41 -11.45
C GLN A 121 28.90 -20.68 -10.55
N GLN A 122 29.11 -20.67 -9.24
CA GLN A 122 28.01 -20.76 -8.29
C GLN A 122 27.32 -19.40 -8.12
N CYS A 123 25.99 -19.41 -8.10
CA CYS A 123 25.20 -18.25 -7.70
C CYS A 123 25.42 -17.91 -6.21
N PRO A 124 25.68 -16.64 -5.87
CA PRO A 124 25.75 -16.20 -4.48
C PRO A 124 24.42 -16.50 -3.75
N GLY A 125 24.47 -17.14 -2.58
CA GLY A 125 23.25 -17.55 -1.87
C GLY A 125 22.52 -18.77 -2.48
N GLY A 126 23.13 -19.46 -3.47
CA GLY A 126 22.61 -20.68 -4.09
C GLY A 126 21.55 -20.43 -5.17
N GLY A 127 20.84 -21.48 -5.59
CA GLY A 127 19.84 -21.42 -6.68
C GLY A 127 18.65 -20.49 -6.42
N THR A 128 18.42 -20.12 -5.16
CA THR A 128 17.33 -19.21 -4.74
C THR A 128 17.84 -17.87 -4.20
N CYS A 129 19.13 -17.56 -4.34
CA CYS A 129 19.72 -16.29 -3.89
C CYS A 129 19.28 -15.93 -2.46
N SER A 130 19.69 -16.77 -1.51
CA SER A 130 19.32 -16.67 -0.08
C SER A 130 17.81 -16.78 0.20
N GLY A 131 17.03 -17.33 -0.73
CA GLY A 131 15.57 -17.45 -0.63
C GLY A 131 14.80 -16.22 -1.12
N HIS A 132 15.50 -15.19 -1.61
CA HIS A 132 14.94 -13.89 -1.98
C HIS A 132 15.30 -13.49 -3.41
N GLY A 133 15.56 -14.45 -4.29
CA GLY A 133 15.78 -14.17 -5.71
C GLY A 133 15.78 -15.43 -6.57
N SER A 134 16.11 -15.22 -7.84
CA SER A 134 16.29 -16.28 -8.84
C SER A 134 17.70 -16.23 -9.41
N CYS A 135 18.34 -17.39 -9.50
CA CYS A 135 19.67 -17.53 -10.09
C CYS A 135 19.59 -17.65 -11.62
N SER A 136 20.51 -16.98 -12.33
CA SER A 136 20.78 -17.26 -13.75
C SER A 136 21.70 -18.49 -13.85
N ASP A 137 21.11 -19.69 -13.69
CA ASP A 137 21.80 -20.98 -13.77
C ASP A 137 21.71 -21.63 -15.16
N GLY A 138 22.36 -22.79 -15.29
CA GLY A 138 22.46 -23.54 -16.54
C GLY A 138 23.63 -23.08 -17.42
N SER A 139 23.88 -23.84 -18.49
CA SER A 139 25.05 -23.63 -19.35
C SER A 139 25.05 -22.31 -20.14
N SER A 140 23.94 -21.58 -20.12
CA SER A 140 23.82 -20.23 -20.69
C SER A 140 23.67 -19.12 -19.64
N GLY A 141 23.49 -19.48 -18.36
CA GLY A 141 23.42 -18.54 -17.26
C GLY A 141 24.81 -18.02 -16.87
N ASP A 142 24.87 -16.82 -16.31
CA ASP A 142 26.14 -16.21 -15.88
C ASP A 142 26.46 -16.43 -14.39
N GLY A 143 25.57 -17.13 -13.67
CA GLY A 143 25.70 -17.39 -12.24
C GLY A 143 25.47 -16.14 -11.38
N THR A 144 24.72 -15.15 -11.87
CA THR A 144 24.29 -13.99 -11.09
C THR A 144 22.87 -14.14 -10.56
N CYS A 145 22.59 -13.41 -9.49
CA CYS A 145 21.28 -13.39 -8.85
C CYS A 145 20.42 -12.23 -9.36
N SER A 146 19.13 -12.50 -9.55
CA SER A 146 18.09 -11.49 -9.73
C SER A 146 17.23 -11.48 -8.46
N CYS A 147 17.33 -10.41 -7.68
CA CYS A 147 16.60 -10.30 -6.41
C CYS A 147 15.11 -10.06 -6.63
N ASN A 148 14.30 -10.58 -5.71
CA ASN A 148 12.90 -10.21 -5.57
C ASN A 148 12.82 -8.74 -5.12
N SER A 149 11.71 -8.07 -5.46
CA SER A 149 11.52 -6.67 -5.07
C SER A 149 11.61 -6.49 -3.55
N GLY A 150 12.27 -5.41 -3.13
CA GLY A 150 12.57 -5.10 -1.73
C GLY A 150 13.86 -5.73 -1.21
N TYR A 151 14.62 -6.47 -2.02
CA TYR A 151 15.90 -7.07 -1.65
C TYR A 151 17.05 -6.60 -2.54
N TYR A 152 18.24 -6.48 -1.94
CA TYR A 152 19.48 -6.08 -2.58
C TYR A 152 20.66 -6.90 -2.04
N SER A 153 21.86 -6.64 -2.58
CA SER A 153 23.11 -7.40 -2.44
C SER A 153 23.28 -8.51 -3.47
N SER A 154 24.53 -8.90 -3.74
CA SER A 154 24.86 -9.91 -4.76
C SER A 154 24.21 -11.28 -4.52
N ASP A 155 23.81 -11.58 -3.28
CA ASP A 155 23.14 -12.81 -2.86
C ASP A 155 21.68 -12.58 -2.39
N CYS A 156 21.14 -11.37 -2.57
CA CYS A 156 19.79 -10.96 -2.17
C CYS A 156 19.48 -11.15 -0.67
N SER A 157 20.50 -11.20 0.18
CA SER A 157 20.32 -11.40 1.63
C SER A 157 19.87 -10.14 2.37
N GLN A 158 20.02 -8.96 1.76
CA GLN A 158 19.72 -7.69 2.42
C GLN A 158 18.35 -7.18 1.99
N GLN A 159 17.51 -6.81 2.96
CA GLN A 159 16.22 -6.18 2.70
C GLN A 159 16.37 -4.66 2.71
N CYS A 160 15.73 -3.98 1.76
CA CYS A 160 15.66 -2.53 1.73
C CYS A 160 15.06 -1.98 3.04
N PRO A 161 15.52 -0.81 3.51
CA PRO A 161 15.02 -0.19 4.74
C PRO A 161 13.51 0.07 4.71
N GLY A 162 12.88 0.19 5.89
CA GLY A 162 11.46 0.51 6.01
C GLY A 162 10.54 -0.54 5.39
N GLY A 163 10.82 -1.82 5.63
CA GLY A 163 9.98 -2.93 5.19
C GLY A 163 10.12 -3.30 3.70
N GLY A 164 11.20 -2.88 3.04
CA GLY A 164 11.44 -3.15 1.62
C GLY A 164 11.06 -1.99 0.69
N THR A 165 10.33 -0.99 1.20
CA THR A 165 9.73 0.09 0.39
C THR A 165 10.08 1.48 0.92
N CYS A 166 11.18 1.62 1.68
CA CYS A 166 11.56 2.91 2.28
C CYS A 166 10.38 3.52 3.07
N SER A 167 9.75 2.70 3.92
CA SER A 167 8.58 3.04 4.73
C SER A 167 7.35 3.47 3.92
N GLY A 168 7.30 3.15 2.62
CA GLY A 168 6.27 3.60 1.68
C GLY A 168 6.53 5.00 1.10
N HIS A 169 7.59 5.68 1.55
CA HIS A 169 7.85 7.11 1.30
C HIS A 169 9.11 7.36 0.47
N GLY A 170 9.50 6.38 -0.35
CA GLY A 170 10.65 6.51 -1.25
C GLY A 170 10.85 5.30 -2.15
N THR A 171 11.91 5.37 -2.97
CA THR A 171 12.34 4.27 -3.83
C THR A 171 13.68 3.73 -3.37
N CYS A 172 13.79 2.40 -3.21
CA CYS A 172 15.05 1.75 -2.84
C CYS A 172 15.88 1.40 -4.09
N ASP A 173 17.20 1.59 -4.00
CA ASP A 173 18.17 1.02 -4.94
C ASP A 173 18.34 -0.50 -4.69
N GLU A 174 17.43 -1.28 -5.26
CA GLU A 174 17.31 -2.73 -5.09
C GLU A 174 18.10 -3.55 -6.13
N GLY A 175 18.07 -4.87 -6.00
CA GLY A 175 18.71 -5.79 -6.95
C GLY A 175 20.14 -6.19 -6.57
N SER A 176 20.73 -7.08 -7.36
CA SER A 176 22.02 -7.71 -7.02
C SER A 176 23.23 -6.78 -7.06
N SER A 177 23.08 -5.63 -7.73
CA SER A 177 24.03 -4.52 -7.73
C SER A 177 23.57 -3.31 -6.89
N GLY A 178 22.37 -3.39 -6.30
CA GLY A 178 21.78 -2.30 -5.53
C GLY A 178 22.53 -2.04 -4.23
N THR A 179 22.51 -0.80 -3.78
CA THR A 179 23.15 -0.36 -2.52
C THR A 179 22.21 -0.41 -1.32
N GLY A 180 20.91 -0.59 -1.54
CA GLY A 180 19.88 -0.49 -0.49
C GLY A 180 19.58 0.95 -0.07
N ALA A 181 20.13 1.95 -0.77
CA ALA A 181 19.91 3.35 -0.47
C ALA A 181 18.50 3.80 -0.87
N CYS A 182 17.78 4.42 0.07
CA CYS A 182 16.47 5.01 -0.18
C CYS A 182 16.59 6.42 -0.74
N THR A 183 15.89 6.68 -1.83
CA THR A 183 15.62 8.04 -2.34
C THR A 183 14.21 8.43 -1.89
N CYS A 184 14.11 9.34 -0.93
CA CYS A 184 12.83 9.73 -0.34
C CYS A 184 12.00 10.61 -1.26
N THR A 185 10.68 10.40 -1.24
CA THR A 185 9.69 11.27 -1.86
C THR A 185 9.72 12.64 -1.16
N GLY A 186 9.39 13.71 -1.90
CA GLY A 186 9.41 15.07 -1.36
C GLY A 186 8.58 15.19 -0.08
N GLY A 187 9.14 15.84 0.94
CA GLY A 187 8.56 15.90 2.28
C GLY A 187 9.07 14.83 3.25
N TYR A 188 9.85 13.85 2.80
CA TYR A 188 10.41 12.80 3.66
C TYR A 188 11.95 12.77 3.65
N SER A 189 12.51 12.28 4.75
CA SER A 189 13.94 12.22 5.03
C SER A 189 14.30 11.03 5.93
N GLY A 190 15.60 10.83 6.14
CA GLY A 190 16.12 9.68 6.88
C GLY A 190 16.58 8.54 5.97
N THR A 191 17.21 7.52 6.57
CA THR A 191 17.76 6.38 5.82
C THR A 191 16.69 5.43 5.28
N ASP A 192 15.49 5.47 5.85
CA ASP A 192 14.34 4.64 5.50
C ASP A 192 13.11 5.49 5.12
N CYS A 193 13.27 6.80 4.95
CA CYS A 193 12.20 7.76 4.64
C CYS A 193 11.04 7.77 5.64
N SER A 194 11.24 7.34 6.89
CA SER A 194 10.21 7.39 7.95
C SER A 194 10.01 8.79 8.54
N SER A 195 10.91 9.75 8.25
CA SER A 195 10.90 11.07 8.86
C SER A 195 10.36 12.14 7.92
N LEU A 196 9.10 12.55 8.12
CA LEU A 196 8.53 13.69 7.42
C LEU A 196 9.27 14.98 7.86
N SER A 197 9.66 15.80 6.90
CA SER A 197 10.15 17.15 7.17
C SER A 197 9.05 17.99 7.83
N THR A 198 9.46 19.01 8.58
CA THR A 198 8.53 19.80 9.39
C THR A 198 7.48 20.47 8.51
N LEU A 199 6.20 20.29 8.85
CA LEU A 199 5.11 21.04 8.25
C LEU A 199 5.31 22.54 8.48
N SER A 200 5.13 23.32 7.43
CA SER A 200 5.18 24.77 7.51
C SER A 200 4.03 25.41 6.72
N PHE A 201 3.73 26.65 7.04
CA PHE A 201 2.68 27.42 6.37
C PHE A 201 3.08 27.69 4.92
N ASP A 202 2.24 27.29 3.97
CA ASP A 202 2.45 27.50 2.54
C ASP A 202 1.64 28.70 2.03
N SER A 203 0.31 28.60 2.15
CA SER A 203 -0.61 29.56 1.56
C SER A 203 -1.92 29.65 2.33
N LYS A 204 -2.65 30.75 2.10
CA LYS A 204 -3.96 31.03 2.69
C LYS A 204 -4.91 31.47 1.59
N VAL A 205 -6.14 30.94 1.63
CA VAL A 205 -7.22 31.33 0.73
C VAL A 205 -8.32 32.01 1.54
N ASP A 206 -8.46 33.31 1.31
CA ASP A 206 -9.52 34.13 1.89
C ASP A 206 -10.72 34.16 0.94
N PHE A 207 -11.90 33.82 1.48
CA PHE A 207 -13.14 33.89 0.72
C PHE A 207 -13.67 35.34 0.74
N SER A 208 -14.46 35.74 -0.25
CA SER A 208 -14.91 37.14 -0.41
C SER A 208 -16.39 37.37 -0.07
N THR A 209 -17.13 36.32 0.27
CA THR A 209 -18.57 36.37 0.54
C THR A 209 -18.87 36.60 2.01
N SER A 210 -19.60 37.67 2.35
CA SER A 210 -20.06 37.92 3.73
C SER A 210 -20.91 36.76 4.24
N GLN A 211 -20.59 36.24 5.44
CA GLN A 211 -21.32 35.19 6.17
C GLN A 211 -21.28 33.78 5.56
N GLY A 212 -20.27 33.44 4.73
CA GLY A 212 -20.15 32.11 4.14
C GLY A 212 -19.66 31.00 5.08
N ARG A 213 -18.90 31.35 6.12
CA ARG A 213 -18.21 30.42 7.03
C ARG A 213 -17.41 29.31 6.33
N TYR A 214 -16.77 29.66 5.22
CA TYR A 214 -15.90 28.73 4.50
C TYR A 214 -14.78 28.17 5.38
N GLY A 215 -14.51 26.88 5.23
CA GLY A 215 -13.58 26.15 6.09
C GLY A 215 -14.25 25.52 7.31
N SER A 216 -15.59 25.55 7.41
CA SER A 216 -16.31 24.76 8.42
C SER A 216 -16.15 23.25 8.22
N ALA A 217 -16.01 22.84 6.96
CA ALA A 217 -15.68 21.47 6.56
C ALA A 217 -14.68 21.52 5.39
N THR A 218 -13.67 20.67 5.45
CA THR A 218 -12.62 20.51 4.42
C THR A 218 -12.32 19.04 4.22
N ALA A 219 -12.05 18.61 2.98
CA ALA A 219 -11.50 17.28 2.70
C ALA A 219 -10.51 17.31 1.55
N MET A 220 -9.67 16.28 1.45
CA MET A 220 -8.58 16.20 0.50
C MET A 220 -8.47 14.76 -0.05
N SER A 221 -8.22 14.63 -1.35
CA SER A 221 -7.91 13.32 -1.97
C SER A 221 -6.57 12.78 -1.44
N SER A 222 -6.33 11.48 -1.54
CA SER A 222 -5.17 10.82 -0.93
C SER A 222 -3.81 11.42 -1.29
N ASN A 223 -3.65 11.83 -2.54
CA ASN A 223 -2.42 12.41 -3.08
C ASN A 223 -2.38 13.95 -3.00
N GLY A 224 -3.35 14.58 -2.31
CA GLY A 224 -3.51 16.03 -2.24
C GLY A 224 -3.72 16.71 -3.60
N SER A 225 -4.23 16.02 -4.62
CA SER A 225 -4.51 16.64 -5.92
C SER A 225 -5.80 17.47 -5.90
N VAL A 226 -6.81 17.00 -5.17
CA VAL A 226 -8.09 17.69 -4.99
C VAL A 226 -8.26 18.11 -3.54
N LEU A 227 -8.65 19.36 -3.33
CA LEU A 227 -9.01 19.94 -2.05
C LEU A 227 -10.42 20.52 -2.16
N VAL A 228 -11.27 20.23 -1.18
CA VAL A 228 -12.63 20.76 -1.10
C VAL A 228 -12.81 21.54 0.20
N ALA A 229 -13.39 22.73 0.11
CA ALA A 229 -13.73 23.54 1.27
C ALA A 229 -15.18 24.04 1.17
N CYS A 230 -15.98 23.77 2.19
CA CYS A 230 -17.38 24.19 2.23
C CYS A 230 -17.61 25.33 3.23
N GLY A 231 -18.63 26.13 2.94
CA GLY A 231 -19.21 27.13 3.81
C GLY A 231 -20.72 26.96 3.85
N ALA A 232 -21.22 26.34 4.92
CA ALA A 232 -22.65 25.98 5.03
C ALA A 232 -23.59 27.20 5.10
N ASP A 233 -23.06 28.38 5.43
CA ASP A 233 -23.85 29.61 5.53
C ASP A 233 -23.75 30.48 4.24
N ALA A 234 -22.98 30.02 3.25
CA ALA A 234 -22.77 30.70 1.96
C ALA A 234 -24.03 30.74 1.07
N GLY A 235 -23.97 31.52 -0.01
CA GLY A 235 -25.08 31.70 -0.98
C GLY A 235 -26.26 32.55 -0.49
N GLY A 236 -26.22 33.06 0.75
CA GLY A 236 -27.24 33.89 1.38
C GLY A 236 -28.48 33.09 1.84
N GLN A 237 -29.06 33.45 2.99
CA GLN A 237 -30.12 32.67 3.64
C GLN A 237 -29.71 31.23 4.01
N ASN A 238 -28.44 31.01 4.34
CA ASN A 238 -27.89 29.72 4.76
C ASN A 238 -28.13 28.58 3.74
N LYS A 239 -27.84 28.85 2.45
CA LYS A 239 -27.99 27.84 1.40
C LYS A 239 -26.84 26.84 1.40
N GLY A 240 -25.63 27.34 1.62
CA GLY A 240 -24.41 26.56 1.65
C GLY A 240 -23.80 26.33 0.26
N GLU A 241 -22.47 26.36 0.20
CA GLU A 241 -21.68 26.19 -1.03
C GLU A 241 -20.35 25.47 -0.70
N CYS A 242 -19.81 24.74 -1.68
CA CYS A 242 -18.51 24.08 -1.57
C CYS A 242 -17.62 24.45 -2.76
N THR A 243 -16.38 24.83 -2.50
CA THR A 243 -15.41 25.18 -3.54
C THR A 243 -14.40 24.05 -3.72
N ILE A 244 -14.18 23.65 -4.96
CA ILE A 244 -13.21 22.63 -5.37
C ILE A 244 -11.95 23.33 -5.85
N TYR A 245 -10.81 22.89 -5.34
CA TYR A 245 -9.47 23.32 -5.72
C TYR A 245 -8.67 22.14 -6.28
N GLU A 246 -7.96 22.38 -7.37
CA GLU A 246 -7.07 21.42 -8.01
C GLU A 246 -5.62 21.88 -7.82
N ARG A 247 -4.75 20.96 -7.40
CA ARG A 247 -3.32 21.24 -7.22
C ARG A 247 -2.62 21.31 -8.57
N SER A 248 -2.05 22.47 -8.85
CA SER A 248 -1.26 22.70 -10.06
C SER A 248 0.09 21.98 -10.02
N VAL A 249 0.75 21.89 -11.18
CA VAL A 249 2.14 21.38 -11.29
C VAL A 249 3.16 22.20 -10.49
N ALA A 250 2.82 23.43 -10.09
CA ALA A 250 3.63 24.27 -9.23
C ALA A 250 3.26 24.13 -7.74
N ASN A 251 2.50 23.08 -7.36
CA ASN A 251 1.97 22.81 -6.02
C ASN A 251 1.00 23.86 -5.46
N ALA A 252 0.60 24.87 -6.23
CA ALA A 252 -0.44 25.82 -5.83
C ALA A 252 -1.84 25.24 -6.08
N TYR A 253 -2.75 25.40 -5.13
CA TYR A 253 -4.16 25.03 -5.29
C TYR A 253 -4.94 26.12 -6.02
N VAL A 254 -5.61 25.75 -7.11
CA VAL A 254 -6.37 26.68 -7.97
C VAL A 254 -7.84 26.30 -7.96
N GLN A 255 -8.71 27.27 -7.74
CA GLN A 255 -10.16 27.04 -7.78
C GLN A 255 -10.58 26.50 -9.16
N SER A 256 -11.24 25.35 -9.16
CA SER A 256 -11.70 24.63 -10.37
C SER A 256 -13.21 24.70 -10.54
N GLN A 257 -13.97 24.63 -9.44
CA GLN A 257 -15.43 24.56 -9.46
C GLN A 257 -16.04 25.09 -8.17
N VAL A 258 -17.28 25.59 -8.23
CA VAL A 258 -18.13 25.81 -7.06
C VAL A 258 -19.36 24.92 -7.19
N LEU A 259 -19.65 24.18 -6.13
CA LEU A 259 -20.81 23.33 -5.98
C LEU A 259 -21.81 23.99 -5.02
N GLY A 260 -23.08 23.85 -5.35
CA GLY A 260 -24.20 24.15 -4.47
C GLY A 260 -25.36 23.25 -4.86
N ASP A 261 -26.34 23.14 -3.97
CA ASP A 261 -27.56 22.44 -4.32
C ASP A 261 -28.32 23.21 -5.41
N SER A 262 -28.94 22.51 -6.35
CA SER A 262 -29.72 23.11 -7.45
C SER A 262 -31.17 23.44 -7.08
N THR A 263 -31.63 22.98 -5.90
CA THR A 263 -32.99 23.15 -5.38
C THR A 263 -33.22 24.19 -4.27
N PRO A 264 -32.26 25.02 -3.79
CA PRO A 264 -32.29 25.49 -2.42
C PRO A 264 -33.36 26.57 -2.18
N THR A 265 -34.25 26.25 -1.25
CA THR A 265 -34.94 27.22 -0.39
C THR A 265 -33.99 27.74 0.69
N LYS A 266 -34.47 28.69 1.50
CA LYS A 266 -33.79 29.17 2.72
C LYS A 266 -33.46 28.01 3.69
N ASP A 267 -32.35 28.12 4.42
CA ASP A 267 -31.93 27.24 5.53
C ASP A 267 -31.62 25.77 5.14
N PHE A 268 -30.96 25.58 3.99
CA PHE A 268 -30.57 24.27 3.46
C PHE A 268 -29.21 23.76 3.97
N ARG A 269 -28.28 24.70 4.23
CA ARG A 269 -26.94 24.48 4.79
C ARG A 269 -26.15 23.36 4.12
N PHE A 270 -26.06 23.39 2.80
CA PHE A 270 -25.22 22.49 2.03
C PHE A 270 -23.73 22.64 2.42
N GLY A 271 -23.05 21.54 2.70
CA GLY A 271 -21.64 21.57 3.10
C GLY A 271 -21.40 21.73 4.60
N THR A 272 -22.33 21.26 5.44
CA THR A 272 -22.09 21.15 6.90
C THR A 272 -21.07 20.07 7.25
N SER A 273 -21.00 19.03 6.42
CA SER A 273 -20.00 17.98 6.46
C SER A 273 -19.63 17.57 5.04
N LEU A 274 -18.44 17.02 4.83
CA LEU A 274 -18.03 16.49 3.53
C LEU A 274 -16.95 15.42 3.67
N ASP A 275 -16.81 14.59 2.64
CA ASP A 275 -15.66 13.72 2.48
C ASP A 275 -15.43 13.35 1.00
N ILE A 276 -14.23 12.90 0.66
CA ILE A 276 -13.81 12.59 -0.71
C ILE A 276 -13.05 11.26 -0.75
N SER A 277 -13.34 10.42 -1.76
CA SER A 277 -12.65 9.15 -1.94
C SER A 277 -11.16 9.35 -2.21
N SER A 278 -10.34 8.32 -1.98
CA SER A 278 -8.89 8.40 -2.14
C SER A 278 -8.50 8.89 -3.53
N SER A 279 -9.16 8.38 -4.57
CA SER A 279 -8.93 8.78 -5.96
C SER A 279 -9.38 10.21 -6.30
N GLY A 280 -10.23 10.82 -5.48
CA GLY A 280 -10.92 12.06 -5.81
C GLY A 280 -12.07 11.88 -6.81
N GLU A 281 -12.56 10.67 -7.05
CA GLU A 281 -13.63 10.44 -8.04
C GLU A 281 -15.03 10.54 -7.44
N VAL A 282 -15.19 10.29 -6.14
CA VAL A 282 -16.45 10.41 -5.41
C VAL A 282 -16.33 11.45 -4.31
N LEU A 283 -17.22 12.44 -4.32
CA LEU A 283 -17.34 13.47 -3.30
C LEU A 283 -18.73 13.38 -2.66
N VAL A 284 -18.78 13.32 -1.33
CA VAL A 284 -20.04 13.33 -0.57
C VAL A 284 -20.14 14.59 0.26
N VAL A 285 -21.33 15.19 0.30
CA VAL A 285 -21.59 16.46 0.99
C VAL A 285 -22.88 16.39 1.78
N GLY A 286 -22.81 16.62 3.10
CA GLY A 286 -23.98 16.65 3.98
C GLY A 286 -24.70 18.01 3.95
N SER A 287 -26.02 17.98 4.16
CA SER A 287 -26.85 19.18 4.25
C SER A 287 -27.78 19.13 5.47
N GLN A 288 -27.66 20.14 6.34
CA GLN A 288 -28.50 20.31 7.53
C GLN A 288 -29.75 21.12 7.18
N ARG A 289 -30.85 20.42 6.88
CA ARG A 289 -32.13 21.07 6.59
C ARG A 289 -32.91 21.35 7.86
N ALA A 290 -33.29 22.62 8.09
CA ALA A 290 -34.02 23.01 9.30
C ALA A 290 -35.49 22.56 9.33
N ASP A 291 -36.11 22.37 8.16
CA ASP A 291 -37.54 22.10 8.00
C ASP A 291 -37.86 20.70 7.45
N LEU A 292 -36.84 19.97 7.00
CA LEU A 292 -36.95 18.64 6.41
C LEU A 292 -35.79 17.76 6.89
N GLU A 293 -35.82 16.49 6.52
CA GLU A 293 -34.75 15.54 6.79
C GLU A 293 -33.41 16.02 6.19
N GLY A 294 -32.33 15.93 6.97
CA GLY A 294 -30.97 16.07 6.45
C GLY A 294 -30.66 14.98 5.42
N HIS A 295 -29.71 15.22 4.52
CA HIS A 295 -29.34 14.23 3.50
C HIS A 295 -27.89 14.39 3.07
N VAL A 296 -27.38 13.38 2.38
CA VAL A 296 -26.06 13.39 1.75
C VAL A 296 -26.23 13.55 0.25
N SER A 297 -25.51 14.49 -0.36
CA SER A 297 -25.41 14.63 -1.82
C SER A 297 -24.14 13.95 -2.31
N VAL A 298 -24.27 13.11 -3.34
CA VAL A 298 -23.16 12.39 -3.97
C VAL A 298 -22.83 13.06 -5.30
N PHE A 299 -21.56 13.38 -5.50
CA PHE A 299 -21.01 13.94 -6.72
C PHE A 299 -19.96 13.01 -7.31
N LEU A 300 -20.00 12.83 -8.63
CA LEU A 300 -19.04 12.01 -9.36
C LEU A 300 -18.18 12.91 -10.26
N ARG A 301 -16.87 12.73 -10.17
CA ARG A 301 -15.92 13.43 -11.03
C ARG A 301 -16.07 12.92 -12.46
N GLN A 302 -16.14 13.87 -13.39
CA GLN A 302 -16.31 13.61 -14.81
C GLN A 302 -14.95 13.63 -15.50
N ALA A 303 -14.88 13.09 -16.73
CA ALA A 303 -13.64 13.07 -17.53
C ALA A 303 -13.06 14.47 -17.82
N ASN A 304 -13.84 15.54 -17.69
CA ASN A 304 -13.38 16.92 -17.82
C ASN A 304 -12.82 17.51 -16.50
N GLY A 305 -12.70 16.70 -15.44
CA GLY A 305 -12.21 17.09 -14.12
C GLY A 305 -13.23 17.81 -13.23
N GLN A 306 -14.47 18.00 -13.70
CA GLN A 306 -15.54 18.65 -12.93
C GLN A 306 -16.42 17.61 -12.24
N TYR A 307 -16.96 17.96 -11.07
CA TYR A 307 -17.92 17.15 -10.35
C TYR A 307 -19.34 17.39 -10.86
N ALA A 308 -20.06 16.31 -11.14
CA ALA A 308 -21.48 16.34 -11.46
C ALA A 308 -22.30 15.72 -10.33
N PHE A 309 -23.43 16.34 -10.01
CA PHE A 309 -24.39 15.75 -9.08
C PHE A 309 -24.88 14.42 -9.62
N SER A 310 -24.86 13.39 -8.76
CA SER A 310 -25.33 12.05 -9.07
C SER A 310 -26.69 11.78 -8.42
N LYS A 311 -26.75 11.84 -7.09
CA LYS A 311 -27.96 11.52 -6.31
C LYS A 311 -27.89 12.06 -4.88
N HIS A 312 -29.02 11.99 -4.18
CA HIS A 312 -29.11 12.18 -2.74
C HIS A 312 -29.28 10.83 -2.02
N LEU A 313 -28.72 10.71 -0.82
CA LEU A 313 -28.94 9.61 0.12
C LEU A 313 -29.75 10.12 1.32
N TYR A 314 -30.80 9.38 1.67
CA TYR A 314 -31.71 9.67 2.78
C TYR A 314 -31.78 8.47 3.71
N MET A 315 -32.24 8.67 4.95
CA MET A 315 -32.50 7.57 5.87
C MET A 315 -33.82 6.89 5.51
N SER A 316 -33.87 5.56 5.58
CA SER A 316 -35.07 4.77 5.28
C SER A 316 -36.23 5.05 6.24
N THR A 317 -35.95 5.55 7.44
CA THR A 317 -36.91 5.79 8.53
C THR A 317 -37.25 7.29 8.74
N GLY A 318 -37.08 8.08 7.67
CA GLY A 318 -37.22 9.55 7.65
C GLY A 318 -38.15 10.15 8.70
N SER A 319 -37.57 10.91 9.62
CA SER A 319 -38.26 11.64 10.68
C SER A 319 -37.94 13.13 10.54
N ALA A 320 -38.97 13.96 10.32
CA ALA A 320 -38.79 15.39 10.16
C ALA A 320 -38.03 15.98 11.36
N GLY A 321 -36.95 16.71 11.09
CA GLY A 321 -36.10 17.32 12.11
C GLY A 321 -34.88 16.49 12.55
N VAL A 322 -34.67 15.29 12.01
CA VAL A 322 -33.41 14.54 12.21
C VAL A 322 -32.33 15.02 11.24
N GLU A 323 -31.18 15.37 11.78
CA GLU A 323 -30.03 15.93 11.05
C GLU A 323 -29.05 14.82 10.64
N LEU A 324 -29.27 14.17 9.48
CA LEU A 324 -28.28 13.26 8.88
C LEU A 324 -27.06 14.04 8.40
N ALA A 325 -25.86 13.49 8.61
CA ALA A 325 -24.59 14.00 8.12
C ALA A 325 -24.32 15.46 8.56
N ARG A 326 -24.72 15.83 9.78
CA ARG A 326 -24.41 17.16 10.29
C ARG A 326 -22.91 17.35 10.59
N TYR A 327 -22.30 16.35 11.19
CA TYR A 327 -20.91 16.39 11.67
C TYR A 327 -20.10 15.19 11.20
N GLY A 328 -20.68 13.97 11.32
CA GLY A 328 -20.05 12.74 10.84
C GLY A 328 -20.53 12.35 9.44
N LEU A 329 -19.64 12.46 8.46
CA LEU A 329 -19.83 11.95 7.09
C LEU A 329 -18.47 11.47 6.56
N GLN A 330 -18.41 10.24 6.06
CA GLN A 330 -17.21 9.66 5.46
C GLN A 330 -17.57 8.79 4.24
N VAL A 331 -16.64 8.68 3.29
CA VAL A 331 -16.70 7.78 2.13
C VAL A 331 -15.44 6.91 2.09
N SER A 332 -15.59 5.63 1.76
CA SER A 332 -14.45 4.71 1.62
C SER A 332 -13.51 5.16 0.49
N GLY A 333 -12.25 4.73 0.56
CA GLY A 333 -11.21 5.13 -0.38
C GLY A 333 -11.50 4.75 -1.83
N ASP A 334 -12.20 3.64 -2.04
CA ASP A 334 -12.70 3.18 -3.34
C ASP A 334 -13.99 3.88 -3.80
N GLY A 335 -14.59 4.72 -2.94
CA GLY A 335 -15.81 5.45 -3.23
C GLY A 335 -17.09 4.62 -3.15
N GLN A 336 -17.05 3.38 -2.65
CA GLN A 336 -18.22 2.48 -2.67
C GLN A 336 -19.13 2.60 -1.44
N TYR A 337 -18.58 2.89 -0.27
CA TYR A 337 -19.32 2.91 0.99
C TYR A 337 -19.35 4.31 1.56
N VAL A 338 -20.52 4.72 2.07
CA VAL A 338 -20.72 6.01 2.74
C VAL A 338 -21.30 5.75 4.11
N VAL A 339 -20.78 6.42 5.14
CA VAL A 339 -21.39 6.43 6.48
C VAL A 339 -21.76 7.85 6.87
N ALA A 340 -22.95 7.98 7.44
CA ALA A 340 -23.47 9.26 7.87
C ALA A 340 -24.08 9.15 9.28
N GLY A 341 -23.63 10.03 10.17
CA GLY A 341 -24.13 10.12 11.53
C GLY A 341 -25.46 10.88 11.62
N ALA A 342 -26.33 10.44 12.52
CA ALA A 342 -27.60 11.08 12.85
C ALA A 342 -27.74 11.15 14.39
N PRO A 343 -26.97 12.02 15.07
CA PRO A 343 -26.86 12.02 16.54
C PRO A 343 -28.16 12.33 17.27
N SER A 344 -29.09 13.05 16.63
CA SER A 344 -30.40 13.38 17.21
C SER A 344 -31.49 12.36 16.88
N TYR A 345 -31.14 11.22 16.28
CA TYR A 345 -32.12 10.18 15.97
C TYR A 345 -32.66 9.52 17.25
N ASP A 346 -33.99 9.38 17.31
CA ASP A 346 -34.70 8.80 18.46
C ASP A 346 -34.90 7.29 18.27
N SER A 347 -33.92 6.49 18.65
CA SER A 347 -34.05 5.02 18.69
C SER A 347 -34.53 4.54 20.07
N GLY A 348 -35.85 4.54 20.26
CA GLY A 348 -36.52 4.10 21.48
C GLY A 348 -36.46 5.08 22.66
N SER A 349 -35.54 6.06 22.62
CA SER A 349 -35.43 7.17 23.57
C SER A 349 -34.86 8.40 22.86
N THR A 350 -35.06 9.58 23.44
CA THR A 350 -34.61 10.87 22.88
C THR A 350 -33.11 10.91 22.64
N ALA A 351 -32.71 11.28 21.43
CA ALA A 351 -31.34 11.51 20.98
C ALA A 351 -30.35 10.40 21.41
N THR A 352 -30.79 9.14 21.30
CA THR A 352 -29.88 7.99 21.44
C THR A 352 -28.86 7.98 20.32
N GLY A 353 -29.25 8.46 19.13
CA GLY A 353 -28.40 8.59 17.95
C GLY A 353 -28.32 7.32 17.11
N ALA A 354 -27.89 7.49 15.86
CA ALA A 354 -27.70 6.41 14.89
C ALA A 354 -26.59 6.74 13.88
N VAL A 355 -26.08 5.72 13.21
CA VAL A 355 -25.24 5.85 12.00
C VAL A 355 -25.89 5.05 10.87
N PHE A 356 -25.94 5.64 9.68
CA PHE A 356 -26.45 4.98 8.48
C PHE A 356 -25.28 4.63 7.57
N HIS A 357 -25.21 3.35 7.19
CA HIS A 357 -24.22 2.80 6.28
C HIS A 357 -24.88 2.56 4.92
N PHE A 358 -24.28 3.14 3.88
CA PHE A 358 -24.74 3.05 2.51
C PHE A 358 -23.69 2.38 1.62
N ARG A 359 -24.16 1.58 0.66
CA ARG A 359 -23.38 1.10 -0.47
C ARG A 359 -23.87 1.79 -1.73
N LEU A 360 -23.02 2.59 -2.35
CA LEU A 360 -23.35 3.31 -3.57
C LEU A 360 -23.54 2.32 -4.73
N SER A 361 -24.75 2.33 -5.30
CA SER A 361 -25.10 1.52 -6.48
C SER A 361 -25.72 2.35 -7.60
N ASP A 362 -25.61 1.89 -8.85
CA ASP A 362 -26.23 2.58 -9.99
C ASP A 362 -27.75 2.33 -10.12
N SER A 363 -28.31 1.32 -9.42
CA SER A 363 -29.67 0.83 -9.69
C SER A 363 -30.44 0.24 -8.49
N GLY A 364 -29.97 0.40 -7.25
CA GLY A 364 -30.55 -0.20 -6.05
C GLY A 364 -30.90 0.76 -4.91
N SER A 365 -31.35 0.20 -3.77
CA SER A 365 -31.36 0.91 -2.48
C SER A 365 -29.93 1.06 -2.00
N ASP A 366 -29.50 2.30 -1.77
CA ASP A 366 -28.14 2.55 -1.31
C ASP A 366 -27.99 2.30 0.20
N GLU A 367 -29.05 2.33 1.00
CA GLU A 367 -28.94 2.04 2.43
C GLU A 367 -28.79 0.53 2.67
N MET A 368 -27.74 0.16 3.40
CA MET A 368 -27.43 -1.21 3.80
C MET A 368 -27.86 -1.48 5.24
N GLN A 369 -27.51 -0.56 6.15
CA GLN A 369 -27.65 -0.80 7.59
C GLN A 369 -27.87 0.50 8.38
N MET A 370 -28.72 0.43 9.39
CA MET A 370 -28.78 1.42 10.47
C MET A 370 -28.14 0.84 11.73
N LEU A 371 -27.09 1.50 12.21
CA LEU A 371 -26.36 1.16 13.43
C LEU A 371 -26.85 2.01 14.60
N VAL A 372 -27.05 1.36 15.75
CA VAL A 372 -27.33 2.01 17.03
C VAL A 372 -26.53 1.31 18.12
N ALA A 373 -26.03 2.06 19.11
CA ALA A 373 -25.28 1.49 20.22
C ALA A 373 -26.09 0.43 21.00
N SER A 374 -25.44 -0.66 21.38
CA SER A 374 -26.07 -1.75 22.13
C SER A 374 -26.58 -1.30 23.51
N ASN A 375 -25.85 -0.40 24.16
CA ASN A 375 -26.12 0.17 25.47
C ASN A 375 -26.79 1.55 25.42
N LYS A 376 -27.37 1.94 24.27
CA LYS A 376 -27.96 3.27 24.05
C LYS A 376 -28.87 3.76 25.18
N ALA A 377 -28.71 5.02 25.54
CA ALA A 377 -29.49 5.76 26.50
C ALA A 377 -29.86 7.16 25.96
N ALA A 378 -30.78 7.82 26.66
CA ALA A 378 -31.25 9.15 26.27
C ALA A 378 -30.08 10.15 26.26
N ASN A 379 -29.96 10.91 25.17
CA ASN A 379 -28.91 11.92 24.96
C ASN A 379 -27.49 11.35 24.88
N ASP A 380 -27.29 10.10 24.47
CA ASP A 380 -25.94 9.58 24.17
C ASP A 380 -25.34 10.20 22.91
N PHE A 381 -26.19 10.64 21.98
CA PHE A 381 -25.83 11.23 20.69
C PHE A 381 -24.89 10.35 19.84
N PHE A 382 -25.13 9.03 19.82
CA PHE A 382 -24.36 8.11 18.97
C PHE A 382 -24.39 8.54 17.49
N GLY A 383 -23.23 8.52 16.83
CA GLY A 383 -23.12 9.06 15.46
C GLY A 383 -22.88 10.56 15.43
N TRP A 384 -22.46 11.17 16.55
CA TRP A 384 -22.05 12.58 16.57
C TRP A 384 -20.91 12.83 15.60
N ASN A 385 -19.87 12.01 15.65
CA ASN A 385 -18.80 12.02 14.67
C ASN A 385 -18.47 10.58 14.25
N VAL A 386 -17.91 10.41 13.04
CA VAL A 386 -17.54 9.11 12.49
C VAL A 386 -16.21 9.20 11.77
N ALA A 387 -15.43 8.12 11.82
CA ALA A 387 -14.21 7.96 11.03
C ALA A 387 -14.15 6.53 10.49
N MET A 388 -13.77 6.36 9.22
CA MET A 388 -13.74 5.07 8.55
C MET A 388 -12.33 4.79 8.01
N SER A 389 -11.85 3.55 8.15
CA SER A 389 -10.61 3.11 7.51
C SER A 389 -10.75 3.19 5.99
N ARG A 390 -9.62 3.23 5.29
CA ARG A 390 -9.60 3.51 3.85
C ARG A 390 -10.31 2.45 3.03
N ASP A 391 -10.15 1.20 3.40
CA ASP A 391 -10.82 0.04 2.81
C ASP A 391 -12.30 -0.09 3.20
N GLY A 392 -12.77 0.80 4.09
CA GLY A 392 -14.11 0.76 4.63
C GLY A 392 -14.39 -0.42 5.55
N GLU A 393 -13.36 -1.08 6.08
CA GLU A 393 -13.51 -2.26 6.95
C GLU A 393 -13.68 -1.91 8.42
N VAL A 394 -13.14 -0.79 8.91
CA VAL A 394 -13.23 -0.38 10.31
C VAL A 394 -13.94 0.96 10.42
N LEU A 395 -14.92 1.04 11.31
CA LEU A 395 -15.69 2.25 11.58
C LEU A 395 -15.60 2.61 13.06
N ALA A 396 -15.16 3.83 13.36
CA ALA A 396 -15.23 4.43 14.69
C ALA A 396 -16.38 5.44 14.76
N VAL A 397 -17.20 5.34 15.81
CA VAL A 397 -18.38 6.20 16.02
C VAL A 397 -18.31 6.87 17.38
N GLY A 398 -18.42 8.19 17.42
CA GLY A 398 -18.47 8.99 18.63
C GLY A 398 -19.87 9.06 19.25
N ALA A 399 -19.92 9.00 20.59
CA ALA A 399 -21.14 9.19 21.38
C ALA A 399 -20.80 10.01 22.64
N PRO A 400 -20.82 11.35 22.54
CA PRO A 400 -20.28 12.23 23.57
C PRO A 400 -21.11 12.31 24.86
N GLY A 401 -22.40 11.94 24.79
CA GLY A 401 -23.29 11.97 25.95
C GLY A 401 -23.31 10.66 26.76
N VAL A 402 -22.47 9.69 26.39
CA VAL A 402 -22.43 8.41 27.10
C VAL A 402 -22.01 8.62 28.56
N HIS A 403 -22.78 7.97 29.45
CA HIS A 403 -22.79 8.05 30.93
C HIS A 403 -23.46 9.30 31.52
N ALA A 404 -23.97 9.17 32.74
CA ALA A 404 -24.68 10.23 33.46
C ALA A 404 -23.86 11.51 33.78
N ASN A 405 -22.54 11.51 33.52
CA ASN A 405 -21.63 12.64 33.71
C ASN A 405 -20.94 13.09 32.40
N ASP A 406 -21.44 12.65 31.24
CA ASP A 406 -20.92 13.01 29.91
C ASP A 406 -19.41 12.74 29.76
N TYR A 407 -18.96 11.53 30.11
CA TYR A 407 -17.57 11.12 29.82
C TYR A 407 -17.33 11.02 28.30
N GLY A 408 -18.37 10.58 27.58
CA GLY A 408 -18.30 10.23 26.17
C GLY A 408 -17.56 8.92 25.92
N ALA A 409 -17.78 8.35 24.74
CA ALA A 409 -17.17 7.09 24.32
C ALA A 409 -17.03 7.01 22.80
N LEU A 410 -16.22 6.05 22.36
CA LEU A 410 -16.20 5.59 20.97
C LEU A 410 -16.71 4.16 20.87
N TYR A 411 -17.33 3.85 19.75
CA TYR A 411 -17.75 2.50 19.38
C TYR A 411 -17.05 2.14 18.09
N VAL A 412 -16.34 1.02 18.09
CA VAL A 412 -15.62 0.53 16.92
C VAL A 412 -16.30 -0.72 16.39
N TYR A 413 -16.47 -0.77 15.07
CA TYR A 413 -17.09 -1.89 14.37
C TYR A 413 -16.19 -2.34 13.24
N THR A 414 -16.33 -3.61 12.86
CA THR A 414 -15.68 -4.19 11.68
C THR A 414 -16.73 -4.63 10.67
N ARG A 415 -16.52 -4.31 9.40
CA ARG A 415 -17.40 -4.69 8.30
C ARG A 415 -17.19 -6.17 7.97
N SER A 416 -18.26 -6.94 7.99
CA SER A 416 -18.25 -8.34 7.60
C SER A 416 -17.98 -8.49 6.12
N ALA A 417 -16.98 -9.29 5.73
CA ALA A 417 -16.70 -9.58 4.32
C ALA A 417 -17.86 -10.34 3.62
N SER A 418 -18.79 -10.93 4.37
CA SER A 418 -19.87 -11.75 3.82
C SER A 418 -21.20 -11.02 3.67
N THR A 419 -21.56 -10.17 4.64
CA THR A 419 -22.80 -9.39 4.65
C THR A 419 -22.56 -7.95 4.22
N GLU A 420 -21.30 -7.48 4.29
CA GLU A 420 -20.91 -6.08 4.18
C GLU A 420 -21.51 -5.17 5.27
N ASP A 421 -22.18 -5.73 6.27
CA ASP A 421 -22.67 -4.99 7.43
C ASP A 421 -21.56 -4.79 8.47
N PHE A 422 -21.62 -3.72 9.24
CA PHE A 422 -20.78 -3.52 10.40
C PHE A 422 -21.25 -4.37 11.58
N GLU A 423 -20.33 -5.13 12.16
CA GLU A 423 -20.55 -6.06 13.26
C GLU A 423 -19.43 -5.92 14.32
N GLY A 424 -19.52 -6.68 15.42
CA GLY A 424 -18.44 -6.80 16.40
C GLY A 424 -18.17 -5.53 17.22
N GLU A 425 -19.22 -4.87 17.73
CA GLU A 425 -19.12 -3.65 18.54
C GLU A 425 -18.06 -3.77 19.67
N VAL A 426 -17.07 -2.89 19.63
CA VAL A 426 -16.10 -2.68 20.71
C VAL A 426 -16.30 -1.29 21.30
N PHE A 427 -16.50 -1.23 22.61
CA PHE A 427 -16.67 0.01 23.36
C PHE A 427 -15.33 0.52 23.88
N LEU A 428 -14.94 1.75 23.51
CA LEU A 428 -13.69 2.39 23.92
C LEU A 428 -13.95 3.64 24.78
N GLU A 429 -13.17 3.76 25.84
CA GLU A 429 -13.17 4.93 26.72
C GLU A 429 -11.73 5.38 27.01
N ALA A 430 -11.56 6.67 27.29
CA ALA A 430 -10.33 7.16 27.88
C ALA A 430 -10.09 6.50 29.25
N SER A 431 -8.88 5.98 29.46
CA SER A 431 -8.48 5.31 30.72
C SER A 431 -8.52 6.26 31.92
N ASP A 432 -8.35 7.56 31.67
CA ASP A 432 -8.30 8.65 32.64
C ASP A 432 -9.53 9.58 32.56
N LYS A 433 -10.69 9.07 32.09
CA LYS A 433 -11.93 9.84 31.92
C LYS A 433 -12.35 10.63 33.17
N ALA A 434 -12.90 11.81 32.92
CA ALA A 434 -13.35 12.80 33.89
C ALA A 434 -14.68 13.44 33.44
N ASN A 435 -15.46 13.92 34.40
CA ASN A 435 -16.82 14.43 34.13
C ASN A 435 -16.79 15.56 33.09
N GLY A 436 -17.65 15.48 32.08
CA GLY A 436 -17.80 16.50 31.03
C GLY A 436 -16.71 16.48 29.96
N ASP A 437 -15.91 15.43 29.87
CA ASP A 437 -14.86 15.26 28.87
C ASP A 437 -15.38 15.13 27.44
N LYS A 438 -16.51 14.43 27.29
CA LYS A 438 -17.23 14.21 26.03
C LYS A 438 -16.36 13.68 24.89
N LEU A 439 -15.63 12.59 25.16
CA LEU A 439 -14.94 11.83 24.12
C LEU A 439 -15.91 11.48 22.98
N GLY A 440 -15.50 11.74 21.74
CA GLY A 440 -16.34 11.54 20.55
C GLY A 440 -17.12 12.79 20.10
N GLU A 441 -17.04 13.92 20.83
CA GLU A 441 -17.59 15.21 20.36
C GLU A 441 -16.64 15.92 19.37
N GLY A 442 -15.32 15.82 19.62
CA GLY A 442 -14.28 16.40 18.78
C GLY A 442 -13.98 15.57 17.54
N GLY A 443 -12.88 15.90 16.87
CA GLY A 443 -12.39 15.19 15.69
C GLY A 443 -12.07 13.73 16.02
N ILE A 444 -12.37 12.83 15.08
CA ILE A 444 -11.98 11.42 15.10
C ILE A 444 -11.23 11.17 13.80
N ALA A 445 -10.04 10.59 13.89
CA ALA A 445 -9.24 10.16 12.74
C ALA A 445 -8.85 8.69 12.93
N ILE A 446 -8.75 7.95 11.84
CA ILE A 446 -8.40 6.53 11.83
C ILE A 446 -7.36 6.25 10.75
N SER A 447 -6.41 5.36 11.05
CA SER A 447 -5.39 4.92 10.09
C SER A 447 -6.02 4.16 8.91
N ALA A 448 -5.30 4.09 7.79
CA ALA A 448 -5.84 3.47 6.57
C ALA A 448 -6.17 1.98 6.76
N ASP A 449 -5.42 1.29 7.62
CA ASP A 449 -5.61 -0.12 8.00
C ASP A 449 -6.58 -0.32 9.18
N GLY A 450 -7.11 0.77 9.75
CA GLY A 450 -8.04 0.72 10.87
C GLY A 450 -7.44 0.32 12.23
N SER A 451 -6.11 0.22 12.35
CA SER A 451 -5.44 -0.25 13.58
C SER A 451 -5.20 0.86 14.63
N VAL A 452 -5.25 2.13 14.23
CA VAL A 452 -5.05 3.29 15.10
C VAL A 452 -6.20 4.27 14.98
N ILE A 453 -6.76 4.70 16.11
CA ILE A 453 -7.82 5.72 16.18
C ILE A 453 -7.36 6.86 17.07
N ALA A 454 -7.34 8.09 16.57
CA ALA A 454 -7.14 9.29 17.36
C ALA A 454 -8.49 10.01 17.56
N ALA A 455 -8.77 10.49 18.77
CA ALA A 455 -10.03 11.18 19.08
C ALA A 455 -9.85 12.33 20.07
N GLY A 456 -10.50 13.46 19.79
CA GLY A 456 -10.49 14.64 20.64
C GLY A 456 -11.33 14.47 21.92
N VAL A 457 -10.77 14.94 23.03
CA VAL A 457 -11.43 15.10 24.34
C VAL A 457 -11.39 16.59 24.69
N ILE A 458 -12.24 17.35 24.01
CA ILE A 458 -12.09 18.79 23.79
C ILE A 458 -12.38 19.66 25.02
N TYR A 459 -12.96 19.08 26.07
CA TYR A 459 -13.25 19.77 27.33
C TYR A 459 -12.33 19.36 28.48
N ARG A 460 -11.40 18.42 28.23
CA ARG A 460 -10.43 17.98 29.23
C ARG A 460 -9.58 19.14 29.72
N THR A 461 -9.32 19.14 31.03
CA THR A 461 -8.32 20.04 31.61
C THR A 461 -6.92 19.57 31.22
N ALA A 462 -6.15 20.42 30.53
CA ALA A 462 -4.80 20.11 30.06
C ALA A 462 -3.78 20.98 30.80
N SER A 463 -2.82 20.36 31.49
CA SER A 463 -1.77 21.06 32.25
C SER A 463 -2.29 22.15 33.20
N GLY A 464 -3.43 21.89 33.85
CA GLY A 464 -4.09 22.82 34.78
C GLY A 464 -4.97 23.89 34.11
N GLN A 465 -5.07 23.90 32.78
CA GLN A 465 -5.92 24.82 32.03
C GLN A 465 -7.27 24.17 31.73
N SER A 466 -8.34 24.79 32.22
CA SER A 466 -9.71 24.29 32.03
C SER A 466 -10.09 24.27 30.55
N GLN A 467 -10.63 23.15 30.08
CA GLN A 467 -11.03 22.98 28.67
C GLN A 467 -9.88 23.27 27.68
N GLY A 468 -8.65 22.94 28.07
CA GLY A 468 -7.50 23.00 27.18
C GLY A 468 -7.58 21.97 26.04
N GLY A 469 -8.30 20.87 26.26
CA GLY A 469 -8.46 19.78 25.31
C GLY A 469 -7.24 18.88 25.22
N VAL A 470 -7.46 17.60 24.91
CA VAL A 470 -6.42 16.61 24.62
C VAL A 470 -6.88 15.70 23.49
N VAL A 471 -5.95 14.97 22.87
CA VAL A 471 -6.28 13.88 21.92
C VAL A 471 -5.90 12.55 22.55
N LYS A 472 -6.79 11.57 22.51
CA LYS A 472 -6.54 10.18 22.89
C LYS A 472 -6.24 9.36 21.65
N VAL A 473 -5.20 8.54 21.69
CA VAL A 473 -4.83 7.64 20.61
C VAL A 473 -5.01 6.21 21.11
N PHE A 474 -5.90 5.49 20.45
CA PHE A 474 -6.19 4.09 20.69
C PHE A 474 -5.47 3.24 19.64
N GLU A 475 -4.84 2.16 20.08
CA GLU A 475 -4.12 1.22 19.20
C GLU A 475 -4.65 -0.19 19.37
N TYR A 476 -4.80 -0.89 18.25
CA TYR A 476 -5.19 -2.29 18.18
C TYR A 476 -3.97 -3.18 17.91
N SER A 477 -3.79 -4.21 18.75
CA SER A 477 -2.80 -5.26 18.53
C SER A 477 -3.43 -6.65 18.61
N SER A 478 -4.08 -6.94 19.73
CA SER A 478 -4.99 -8.08 19.96
C SER A 478 -6.29 -7.65 20.62
N SER A 479 -6.25 -6.50 21.29
CA SER A 479 -7.35 -5.73 21.81
C SER A 479 -7.01 -4.24 21.66
N TRP A 480 -8.02 -3.39 21.67
CA TRP A 480 -7.84 -1.95 21.72
C TRP A 480 -7.29 -1.49 23.08
N SER A 481 -6.42 -0.49 23.08
CA SER A 481 -5.89 0.14 24.29
C SER A 481 -5.76 1.66 24.11
N ASP A 482 -6.04 2.43 25.17
CA ASP A 482 -5.73 3.88 25.24
C ASP A 482 -4.20 4.03 25.40
N ALA A 483 -3.51 4.14 24.26
CA ALA A 483 -2.06 4.02 24.17
C ALA A 483 -1.34 5.35 24.40
N HIS A 484 -1.89 6.45 23.88
CA HIS A 484 -1.24 7.77 23.95
C HIS A 484 -2.21 8.90 24.25
N THR A 485 -1.68 9.97 24.83
CA THR A 485 -2.39 11.25 25.02
C THR A 485 -1.54 12.37 24.46
N LEU A 486 -2.09 13.09 23.47
CA LEU A 486 -1.45 14.25 22.85
C LEU A 486 -2.00 15.53 23.46
N THR A 487 -1.12 16.47 23.76
CA THR A 487 -1.46 17.76 24.34
C THR A 487 -0.76 18.88 23.59
N TYR A 488 -1.35 20.07 23.57
CA TYR A 488 -0.63 21.25 23.12
C TYR A 488 0.64 21.47 23.93
N THR A 489 1.67 22.05 23.29
CA THR A 489 2.89 22.45 24.00
C THR A 489 2.63 23.55 25.03
N THR A 490 1.73 24.48 24.68
CA THR A 490 1.33 25.62 25.52
C THR A 490 -0.20 25.68 25.57
N PRO A 491 -0.83 24.77 26.33
CA PRO A 491 -2.27 24.78 26.48
C PRO A 491 -2.69 26.03 27.25
N ALA A 492 -3.86 26.54 26.91
CA ALA A 492 -4.55 27.64 27.53
C ALA A 492 -6.01 27.27 27.77
N ALA A 493 -6.70 28.05 28.60
CA ALA A 493 -8.08 27.76 28.94
C ALA A 493 -9.00 27.97 27.72
N SER A 494 -9.90 27.02 27.45
CA SER A 494 -10.80 27.06 26.27
C SER A 494 -10.10 26.93 24.90
N ASP A 495 -8.88 26.37 24.87
CA ASP A 495 -8.21 26.01 23.62
C ASP A 495 -9.01 25.01 22.79
N HIS A 496 -9.75 24.11 23.47
CA HIS A 496 -10.48 23.00 22.87
C HIS A 496 -9.64 22.20 21.87
N PHE A 497 -8.42 21.84 22.26
CA PHE A 497 -7.54 21.04 21.42
C PHE A 497 -8.16 19.69 21.06
N GLY A 498 -8.03 19.30 19.79
CA GLY A 498 -8.61 18.07 19.25
C GLY A 498 -10.03 18.26 18.71
N VAL A 499 -10.51 19.50 18.57
CA VAL A 499 -11.78 19.78 17.87
C VAL A 499 -11.67 19.37 16.41
N ALA A 500 -10.64 19.84 15.70
CA ALA A 500 -10.31 19.33 14.36
C ALA A 500 -9.10 18.41 14.45
N LEU A 501 -9.14 17.28 13.77
CA LEU A 501 -8.15 16.21 13.86
C LEU A 501 -8.03 15.50 12.52
N THR A 502 -6.80 15.18 12.12
CA THR A 502 -6.52 14.38 10.92
C THR A 502 -5.25 13.55 11.14
N MET A 503 -5.11 12.45 10.40
CA MET A 503 -4.01 11.50 10.52
C MET A 503 -3.52 11.04 9.13
N SER A 504 -2.21 10.78 8.99
CA SER A 504 -1.64 10.14 7.79
C SER A 504 -2.12 8.69 7.67
N ALA A 505 -2.08 8.13 6.46
CA ALA A 505 -2.59 6.78 6.20
C ALA A 505 -1.87 5.71 7.04
N ASP A 506 -0.59 5.91 7.31
CA ASP A 506 0.29 5.03 8.08
C ASP A 506 0.28 5.29 9.59
N SER A 507 -0.56 6.22 10.07
CA SER A 507 -0.60 6.72 11.46
C SER A 507 0.67 7.41 11.97
N LEU A 508 1.73 7.56 11.17
CA LEU A 508 2.97 8.17 11.64
C LEU A 508 2.82 9.66 11.97
N PHE A 509 1.80 10.33 11.43
CA PHE A 509 1.54 11.74 11.64
C PHE A 509 0.10 11.99 12.06
N ILE A 510 -0.06 12.76 13.14
CA ILE A 510 -1.36 13.25 13.61
C ILE A 510 -1.27 14.77 13.70
N VAL A 511 -2.23 15.47 13.10
CA VAL A 511 -2.38 16.92 13.26
C VAL A 511 -3.68 17.19 13.99
N ALA A 512 -3.57 17.92 15.09
CA ALA A 512 -4.70 18.31 15.92
C ALA A 512 -4.75 19.84 16.03
N CYS A 513 -5.96 20.37 16.01
CA CYS A 513 -6.22 21.80 16.07
C CYS A 513 -7.26 22.15 17.12
N GLY A 514 -7.35 23.43 17.43
CA GLY A 514 -8.34 24.01 18.31
C GLY A 514 -8.43 25.52 18.11
N PRO A 515 -9.58 26.13 18.42
CA PRO A 515 -9.86 27.56 18.21
C PRO A 515 -8.96 28.52 19.01
N ALA A 516 -8.22 28.02 20.01
CA ALA A 516 -7.27 28.80 20.80
C ALA A 516 -7.88 30.06 21.44
N ILE A 517 -8.98 29.87 22.17
CA ILE A 517 -9.81 30.95 22.69
C ILE A 517 -9.13 31.56 23.93
N ASN A 518 -9.00 32.90 23.97
CA ASN A 518 -8.47 33.67 25.11
C ASN A 518 -6.97 33.51 25.47
N ASP A 519 -6.11 33.14 24.52
CA ASP A 519 -4.65 32.89 24.73
C ASP A 519 -3.77 34.12 25.05
N GLY A 520 -4.34 35.30 25.35
CA GLY A 520 -3.57 36.49 25.71
C GLY A 520 -2.75 37.14 24.58
N GLY A 521 -2.91 36.69 23.32
CA GLY A 521 -2.37 37.28 22.08
C GLY A 521 -3.43 38.02 21.23
N THR A 522 -3.23 38.17 19.91
CA THR A 522 -4.33 38.56 18.99
C THR A 522 -5.47 37.57 19.18
N SER A 523 -6.65 38.05 19.59
CA SER A 523 -7.75 37.23 20.10
C SER A 523 -8.20 36.12 19.13
N ASN A 524 -8.27 34.87 19.60
CA ASN A 524 -8.99 33.73 18.99
C ASN A 524 -8.56 33.39 17.55
N VAL A 525 -7.27 33.16 17.33
CA VAL A 525 -6.72 32.89 15.99
C VAL A 525 -6.85 31.43 15.57
N GLY A 526 -6.97 30.49 16.51
CA GLY A 526 -6.81 29.07 16.26
C GLY A 526 -5.36 28.65 16.05
N LYS A 527 -5.01 27.43 16.46
CA LYS A 527 -3.66 26.88 16.33
C LYS A 527 -3.71 25.37 16.07
N CYS A 528 -2.67 24.79 15.48
CA CYS A 528 -2.53 23.34 15.36
C CYS A 528 -1.13 22.89 15.77
N ASP A 529 -1.01 21.69 16.32
CA ASP A 529 0.27 21.03 16.54
C ASP A 529 0.28 19.72 15.72
N ALA A 530 1.42 19.42 15.09
CA ALA A 530 1.67 18.16 14.41
C ALA A 530 2.47 17.23 15.34
N PHE A 531 2.15 15.95 15.34
CA PHE A 531 2.78 14.93 16.15
C PHE A 531 3.27 13.81 15.26
N GLN A 532 4.51 13.38 15.48
CA GLN A 532 5.14 12.29 14.76
C GLN A 532 5.38 11.10 15.68
N TYR A 533 5.05 9.90 15.21
CA TYR A 533 5.34 8.67 15.92
C TYR A 533 6.83 8.29 15.80
N GLY A 534 7.51 8.17 16.95
CA GLY A 534 8.92 7.78 17.02
C GLY A 534 9.16 6.29 17.29
N GLY A 535 8.17 5.42 17.06
CA GLY A 535 8.25 3.97 17.31
C GLY A 535 7.82 3.50 18.70
N SER A 536 7.52 4.42 19.62
CA SER A 536 7.00 4.09 20.96
C SER A 536 6.06 5.14 21.54
N SER A 537 6.14 6.37 21.04
CA SER A 537 5.24 7.45 21.41
C SER A 537 5.22 8.51 20.31
N TYR A 538 4.16 9.32 20.35
CA TYR A 538 4.06 10.52 19.54
C TYR A 538 4.77 11.69 20.22
N ALA A 539 5.61 12.39 19.47
CA ALA A 539 6.24 13.64 19.89
C ALA A 539 5.86 14.77 18.95
N LYS A 540 5.77 16.00 19.46
CA LYS A 540 5.51 17.16 18.62
C LYS A 540 6.61 17.30 17.56
N SER A 541 6.20 17.48 16.31
CA SER A 541 7.07 17.76 15.18
C SER A 541 6.94 19.22 14.76
N GLY A 542 8.08 19.91 14.65
CA GLY A 542 8.13 21.31 14.22
C GLY A 542 7.54 22.34 15.19
N SER A 543 7.28 23.54 14.67
CA SER A 543 6.62 24.63 15.40
C SER A 543 5.10 24.48 15.36
N THR A 544 4.42 25.15 16.29
CA THR A 544 2.95 25.30 16.21
C THR A 544 2.56 25.92 14.88
N LEU A 545 1.61 25.27 14.21
CA LEU A 545 1.08 25.68 12.92
C LEU A 545 0.03 26.76 13.14
N VAL A 546 0.27 27.92 12.54
CA VAL A 546 -0.64 29.06 12.52
C VAL A 546 -0.65 29.64 11.12
N ALA A 547 -1.83 30.08 10.67
CA ALA A 547 -1.95 30.74 9.38
C ALA A 547 -1.27 32.12 9.41
N SER A 548 -0.66 32.54 8.30
CA SER A 548 -0.03 33.85 8.17
C SER A 548 -0.62 34.62 6.96
N PRO A 549 -0.97 35.91 7.08
CA PRO A 549 -0.94 36.71 8.30
C PRO A 549 -2.03 36.30 9.31
N VAL A 550 -1.66 36.36 10.59
CA VAL A 550 -2.58 36.07 11.71
C VAL A 550 -3.59 37.20 11.84
N SER A 551 -4.89 36.87 11.79
CA SER A 551 -5.98 37.84 11.98
C SER A 551 -6.84 37.45 13.18
N ALA A 552 -7.27 38.45 13.96
CA ALA A 552 -8.07 38.21 15.16
C ALA A 552 -9.43 37.59 14.80
N ASN A 553 -9.83 36.58 15.57
CA ASN A 553 -11.06 35.77 15.44
C ASN A 553 -11.10 34.80 14.26
N ASP A 554 -9.98 34.52 13.60
CA ASP A 554 -9.91 33.52 12.53
C ASP A 554 -10.39 32.13 12.99
N GLN A 555 -10.08 31.74 14.24
CA GLN A 555 -10.50 30.48 14.84
C GLN A 555 -10.22 29.26 13.94
N TYR A 556 -9.00 29.16 13.40
CA TYR A 556 -8.56 27.97 12.66
C TYR A 556 -8.78 26.70 13.48
N GLY A 557 -9.34 25.66 12.85
CA GLY A 557 -9.59 24.36 13.49
C GLY A 557 -10.75 24.35 14.49
N SER A 558 -11.69 25.30 14.37
CA SER A 558 -12.89 25.38 15.21
C SER A 558 -14.04 24.46 14.78
N GLY A 559 -13.99 23.93 13.55
CA GLY A 559 -14.96 22.94 13.06
C GLY A 559 -14.44 21.51 13.20
N VAL A 560 -15.32 20.55 13.50
CA VAL A 560 -14.95 19.14 13.70
C VAL A 560 -14.34 18.50 12.44
N GLN A 561 -14.80 18.93 11.25
CA GLN A 561 -14.26 18.51 9.95
C GLN A 561 -13.42 19.62 9.27
N ALA A 562 -12.93 20.59 10.05
CA ALA A 562 -12.17 21.71 9.50
C ALA A 562 -10.70 21.35 9.20
N ALA A 563 -10.30 20.08 9.27
CA ALA A 563 -8.92 19.65 9.05
C ALA A 563 -8.91 18.44 8.12
N ALA A 564 -7.99 18.42 7.15
CA ALA A 564 -7.75 17.27 6.28
C ALA A 564 -6.29 17.22 5.85
N MET A 565 -5.78 16.02 5.54
CA MET A 565 -4.42 15.84 5.03
C MET A 565 -4.35 14.79 3.94
N SER A 566 -3.31 14.87 3.12
CA SER A 566 -2.93 13.78 2.22
C SER A 566 -2.40 12.59 3.01
N ASP A 567 -2.44 11.40 2.42
CA ASP A 567 -2.04 10.14 3.06
C ASP A 567 -0.61 10.13 3.56
N ASP A 568 0.24 10.76 2.77
CA ASP A 568 1.66 10.94 3.02
C ASP A 568 1.91 12.09 3.99
N GLY A 569 0.86 12.72 4.55
CA GLY A 569 0.97 13.85 5.47
C GLY A 569 1.74 15.06 4.93
N VAL A 570 2.10 15.08 3.63
CA VAL A 570 2.88 16.15 3.02
C VAL A 570 2.04 17.40 2.87
N PHE A 571 0.74 17.27 2.62
CA PHE A 571 -0.20 18.37 2.49
C PHE A 571 -1.23 18.32 3.60
N PHE A 572 -1.47 19.47 4.21
CA PHE A 572 -2.45 19.64 5.26
C PHE A 572 -3.25 20.92 5.02
N VAL A 573 -4.56 20.86 5.25
CA VAL A 573 -5.44 22.02 5.23
C VAL A 573 -6.15 22.15 6.57
N VAL A 574 -6.31 23.39 7.02
CA VAL A 574 -7.20 23.73 8.11
C VAL A 574 -8.08 24.92 7.77
N GLY A 575 -9.37 24.80 8.05
CA GLY A 575 -10.37 25.85 7.87
C GLY A 575 -10.52 26.76 9.07
N ALA A 576 -10.93 28.00 8.79
CA ALA A 576 -11.19 29.09 9.72
C ALA A 576 -12.55 29.70 9.38
N PRO A 577 -13.67 29.07 9.80
CA PRO A 577 -15.02 29.49 9.42
C PRO A 577 -15.36 30.91 9.89
N ASP A 578 -14.71 31.41 10.94
CA ASP A 578 -15.01 32.73 11.51
C ASP A 578 -13.97 33.80 11.11
N HIS A 579 -13.17 33.54 10.06
CA HIS A 579 -12.24 34.51 9.49
C HIS A 579 -12.92 35.83 9.10
N ALA A 580 -12.26 36.93 9.51
CA ALA A 580 -12.68 38.31 9.40
C ALA A 580 -14.01 38.65 10.12
N SER A 581 -14.15 39.89 10.60
CA SER A 581 -15.43 40.35 11.12
C SER A 581 -16.50 40.21 10.03
N ASN A 582 -17.54 39.40 10.28
CA ASN A 582 -18.65 38.99 9.41
C ASN A 582 -18.64 37.53 8.87
N ASN A 583 -17.95 36.58 9.53
CA ASN A 583 -18.10 35.14 9.28
C ASN A 583 -17.83 34.75 7.81
N VAL A 584 -16.79 35.32 7.21
CA VAL A 584 -16.50 35.13 5.78
C VAL A 584 -15.92 33.74 5.51
N GLY A 585 -14.99 33.32 6.37
CA GLY A 585 -14.30 32.04 6.27
C GLY A 585 -12.98 32.10 5.50
N ALA A 586 -12.06 31.19 5.84
CA ALA A 586 -10.76 31.01 5.18
C ALA A 586 -10.30 29.55 5.28
N ILE A 587 -9.34 29.17 4.43
CA ILE A 587 -8.54 27.95 4.61
C ILE A 587 -7.06 28.29 4.58
N ALA A 588 -6.28 27.61 5.41
CA ALA A 588 -4.83 27.67 5.41
C ALA A 588 -4.26 26.32 4.99
N ILE A 589 -3.33 26.37 4.06
CA ILE A 589 -2.68 25.22 3.46
C ILE A 589 -1.23 25.19 3.97
N PHE A 590 -0.81 24.01 4.37
CA PHE A 590 0.51 23.70 4.88
C PHE A 590 1.12 22.60 4.03
N ASN A 591 2.43 22.67 3.83
CA ASN A 591 3.18 21.60 3.19
C ASN A 591 4.44 21.26 3.98
N SER A 592 4.91 20.04 3.81
CA SER A 592 6.22 19.61 4.30
C SER A 592 7.32 20.21 3.40
N VAL A 593 8.37 20.77 4.01
CA VAL A 593 9.44 21.53 3.31
C VAL A 593 10.84 21.03 3.62
#